data_AF-A0A940GE74-F1
#
_entry.id   AF-A0A940GE74-F1
#
_cell.length_a   1.000
_cell.length_b   1.000
_cell.length_c   1.000
_cell.angle_alpha   90.00
_cell.angle_beta   90.00
_cell.angle_gamma   90.00
#
_symmetry.space_group_name_H-M   'P 1'
#
loop_
_entity.id
_entity.type
_entity.pdbx_description
1 polymer ?
#
loop_
_entity_poly.entity_id
_entity_poly.type
_entity_poly.pdbx_seq_one_letter_code
_entity_poly.pdbx_strand_id
1 'polypeptide(L)'
;MARFIFITGGVVSSLGKGLMAASLAALLQARGYKVRIRKFDPYLNVDPGTMSPYQHGEVFVTDDGAETDLDLGHYERFTGVSAHQGDNITSGRIYQQIIAKERRGDYLGATVQVIPHVTDQIKEFALADVDDLDFVLCEFGGTVGDIEGLPFIEAIRQLRNELGREQTCAIHVTLVPYVSAAGELKTKPTQHSVRELTSLGVQPDLLLCRCEHELPESERRKIALFCNVRPEAVIQALDASSIYAVPAQYHQEGLDAEVLRHFGLTAPAPDMARWDDIIDRYVHPEGEVTIGVVGKYVGLPDAYKSLNEALVHGGMANRVKVNIRWIDAEIFEQDDSLIAAQLEPMHGILVPGGFGTRGTEGKIASVRFARERDVPFFGICLGMQMA
;
A
#
# COMPACT_ATOMS: atom_id res chain seq x y z
N MET A 1 -22.20 -3.42 13.85
CA MET A 1 -22.01 -2.50 12.72
C MET A 1 -20.55 -2.07 12.74
N ALA A 2 -19.85 -2.29 11.62
CA ALA A 2 -18.44 -1.96 11.50
C ALA A 2 -18.19 -0.45 11.69
N ARG A 3 -16.99 -0.12 12.17
CA ARG A 3 -16.49 1.26 12.25
C ARG A 3 -15.62 1.55 11.04
N PHE A 4 -15.72 2.76 10.50
CA PHE A 4 -15.01 3.14 9.28
C PHE A 4 -13.85 4.07 9.59
N ILE A 5 -12.69 3.77 9.04
CA ILE A 5 -11.49 4.61 9.13
C ILE A 5 -11.16 5.07 7.71
N PHE A 6 -11.37 6.36 7.44
CA PHE A 6 -11.08 6.97 6.15
C PHE A 6 -9.67 7.53 6.15
N ILE A 7 -8.83 7.05 5.24
CA ILE A 7 -7.41 7.37 5.16
C ILE A 7 -7.17 8.22 3.91
N THR A 8 -6.66 9.43 4.11
CA THR A 8 -6.34 10.38 3.05
C THR A 8 -4.87 10.80 3.13
N GLY A 9 -4.32 11.34 2.03
CA GLY A 9 -2.94 11.81 1.98
C GLY A 9 -2.84 13.25 1.50
N GLY A 10 -1.77 13.91 1.89
CA GLY A 10 -1.54 15.32 1.62
C GLY A 10 -0.09 15.64 1.30
N VAL A 11 0.16 16.86 0.84
CA VAL A 11 1.49 17.41 0.51
C VAL A 11 2.13 16.77 -0.73
N VAL A 12 2.41 15.47 -0.71
CA VAL A 12 2.98 14.70 -1.82
C VAL A 12 2.42 13.27 -1.85
N SER A 13 2.47 12.63 -3.02
CA SER A 13 2.22 11.19 -3.14
C SER A 13 3.36 10.37 -2.51
N SER A 14 3.16 9.05 -2.39
CA SER A 14 4.17 8.10 -1.90
C SER A 14 4.64 8.29 -0.44
N LEU A 15 3.83 8.93 0.40
CA LEU A 15 4.07 9.05 1.85
C LEU A 15 3.86 7.76 2.66
N GLY A 16 3.50 6.65 2.01
CA GLY A 16 3.24 5.38 2.69
C GLY A 16 1.84 5.26 3.29
N LYS A 17 0.80 5.79 2.62
CA LYS A 17 -0.61 5.63 3.03
C LYS A 17 -1.00 4.16 3.19
N GLY A 18 -0.73 3.34 2.17
CA GLY A 18 -1.03 1.91 2.19
C GLY A 18 -0.29 1.17 3.31
N LEU A 19 0.98 1.50 3.54
CA LEU A 19 1.75 0.94 4.65
C LEU A 19 1.18 1.32 6.02
N MET A 20 0.70 2.55 6.17
CA MET A 20 -0.01 2.94 7.40
C MET A 20 -1.32 2.20 7.58
N ALA A 21 -2.14 2.09 6.53
CA ALA A 21 -3.39 1.35 6.57
C ALA A 21 -3.15 -0.12 6.98
N ALA A 22 -2.17 -0.77 6.34
CA ALA A 22 -1.75 -2.14 6.63
C ALA A 22 -1.25 -2.31 8.07
N SER A 23 -0.43 -1.37 8.55
CA SER A 23 0.13 -1.40 9.91
C SER A 23 -0.95 -1.20 10.97
N LEU A 24 -1.86 -0.25 10.76
CA LEU A 24 -3.00 -0.03 11.67
C LEU A 24 -3.92 -1.25 11.70
N ALA A 25 -4.21 -1.86 10.54
CA ALA A 25 -5.01 -3.08 10.49
C ALA A 25 -4.36 -4.21 11.29
N ALA A 26 -3.06 -4.43 11.11
CA ALA A 26 -2.32 -5.44 11.85
C ALA A 26 -2.34 -5.19 13.37
N LEU A 27 -2.24 -3.94 13.81
CA LEU A 27 -2.35 -3.58 15.24
C LEU A 27 -3.75 -3.82 15.80
N LEU A 28 -4.80 -3.47 15.04
CA LEU A 28 -6.18 -3.75 15.43
C LEU A 28 -6.46 -5.26 15.50
N GLN A 29 -5.92 -6.05 14.56
CA GLN A 29 -5.99 -7.51 14.60
C GLN A 29 -5.23 -8.10 15.80
N ALA A 30 -4.05 -7.57 16.13
CA ALA A 30 -3.29 -7.96 17.31
C ALA A 30 -4.02 -7.66 18.64
N ARG A 31 -5.03 -6.80 18.60
CA ARG A 31 -5.95 -6.52 19.72
C ARG A 31 -7.24 -7.36 19.68
N GLY A 32 -7.38 -8.25 18.70
CA GLY A 32 -8.50 -9.20 18.57
C GLY A 32 -9.65 -8.71 17.70
N TYR A 33 -9.49 -7.62 16.93
CA TYR A 33 -10.54 -7.12 16.04
C TYR A 33 -10.49 -7.75 14.65
N LYS A 34 -11.65 -7.90 14.03
CA LYS A 34 -11.78 -8.26 12.61
C LYS A 34 -11.70 -7.01 11.75
N VAL A 35 -10.75 -6.98 10.84
CA VAL A 35 -10.42 -5.80 10.04
C VAL A 35 -10.37 -6.17 8.57
N ARG A 36 -10.88 -5.28 7.71
CA ARG A 36 -10.68 -5.33 6.25
C ARG A 36 -10.22 -3.97 5.74
N ILE A 37 -9.40 -3.97 4.70
CA ILE A 37 -8.88 -2.76 4.06
C ILE A 37 -9.44 -2.67 2.64
N ARG A 38 -9.86 -1.47 2.23
CA ARG A 38 -10.33 -1.17 0.89
C ARG A 38 -9.53 -0.04 0.27
N LYS A 39 -9.07 -0.23 -0.96
CA LYS A 39 -8.36 0.76 -1.78
C LYS A 39 -9.32 1.44 -2.76
N PHE A 40 -9.27 2.76 -2.80
CA PHE A 40 -10.00 3.60 -3.74
C PHE A 40 -9.00 4.35 -4.62
N ASP A 41 -8.88 3.94 -5.86
CA ASP A 41 -7.91 4.49 -6.81
C ASP A 41 -8.53 5.55 -7.72
N PRO A 42 -7.94 6.76 -7.79
CA PRO A 42 -8.53 7.85 -8.54
C PRO A 42 -8.35 7.74 -10.06
N TYR A 43 -7.51 6.81 -10.55
CA TYR A 43 -7.23 6.66 -11.97
C TYR A 43 -8.41 6.09 -12.78
N LEU A 44 -8.42 6.37 -14.08
CA LEU A 44 -9.51 6.02 -15.00
C LEU A 44 -9.39 4.62 -15.63
N ASN A 45 -8.25 3.95 -15.48
CA ASN A 45 -8.16 2.54 -15.85
C ASN A 45 -9.17 1.73 -15.02
N VAL A 46 -9.94 0.84 -15.67
CA VAL A 46 -10.95 0.01 -14.99
C VAL A 46 -10.28 -0.98 -14.04
N ASP A 47 -9.11 -1.46 -14.44
CA ASP A 47 -8.16 -2.31 -13.73
C ASP A 47 -6.74 -1.87 -14.16
N PRO A 48 -5.70 -2.22 -13.39
CA PRO A 48 -4.32 -1.86 -13.75
C PRO A 48 -3.71 -2.79 -14.80
N GLY A 49 -4.43 -3.80 -15.33
CA GLY A 49 -3.91 -4.75 -16.33
C GLY A 49 -3.45 -4.09 -17.63
N THR A 50 -3.97 -2.91 -17.93
CA THR A 50 -3.56 -2.08 -19.08
C THR A 50 -2.41 -1.11 -18.79
N MET A 51 -1.96 -1.02 -17.54
CA MET A 51 -0.91 -0.10 -17.10
C MET A 51 0.48 -0.71 -17.30
N SER A 52 1.46 0.13 -17.58
CA SER A 52 2.85 -0.31 -17.66
C SER A 52 3.39 -0.59 -16.25
N PRO A 53 4.01 -1.75 -16.00
CA PRO A 53 4.65 -2.02 -14.71
C PRO A 53 5.74 -1.02 -14.34
N TYR A 54 6.34 -0.32 -15.31
CA TYR A 54 7.32 0.75 -15.06
C TYR A 54 6.71 2.04 -14.50
N GLN A 55 5.40 2.23 -14.65
CA GLN A 55 4.72 3.46 -14.21
C GLN A 55 3.96 3.25 -12.92
N HIS A 56 3.41 2.05 -12.73
CA HIS A 56 2.48 1.77 -11.65
C HIS A 56 2.94 0.65 -10.71
N GLY A 57 4.10 0.04 -10.97
CA GLY A 57 4.53 -1.17 -10.27
C GLY A 57 3.78 -2.41 -10.76
N GLU A 58 3.88 -3.50 -10.02
CA GLU A 58 3.22 -4.76 -10.38
C GLU A 58 1.68 -4.67 -10.38
N VAL A 59 1.04 -5.55 -11.14
CA VAL A 59 -0.39 -5.84 -10.99
C VAL A 59 -0.50 -6.98 -9.98
N PHE A 60 -1.24 -6.75 -8.89
CA PHE A 60 -1.56 -7.80 -7.93
C PHE A 60 -2.79 -8.56 -8.40
N VAL A 61 -2.82 -9.88 -8.20
CA VAL A 61 -3.95 -10.73 -8.59
C VAL A 61 -4.48 -11.44 -7.37
N THR A 62 -5.75 -11.20 -7.05
CA THR A 62 -6.44 -11.80 -5.90
C THR A 62 -6.86 -13.24 -6.16
N ASP A 63 -7.19 -13.98 -5.09
CA ASP A 63 -7.64 -15.38 -5.18
C ASP A 63 -8.93 -15.55 -6.01
N ASP A 64 -9.78 -14.51 -6.07
CA ASP A 64 -11.00 -14.48 -6.90
C ASP A 64 -10.76 -13.98 -8.34
N GLY A 65 -9.49 -13.75 -8.71
CA GLY A 65 -9.08 -13.45 -10.08
C GLY A 65 -9.20 -11.98 -10.49
N ALA A 66 -9.32 -11.05 -9.55
CA ALA A 66 -9.28 -9.62 -9.86
C ALA A 66 -7.84 -9.15 -10.06
N GLU A 67 -7.60 -8.39 -11.13
CA GLU A 67 -6.36 -7.63 -11.33
C GLU A 67 -6.49 -6.29 -10.59
N THR A 68 -5.58 -6.00 -9.67
CA THR A 68 -5.68 -4.88 -8.74
C THR A 68 -4.37 -4.14 -8.55
N ASP A 69 -4.44 -2.99 -7.89
CA ASP A 69 -3.27 -2.23 -7.46
C ASP A 69 -2.37 -3.06 -6.51
N LEU A 70 -1.07 -2.74 -6.51
CA LEU A 70 -0.04 -3.43 -5.71
C LEU A 70 -0.22 -3.27 -4.19
N ASP A 71 -0.98 -2.26 -3.75
CA ASP A 71 -1.24 -2.05 -2.33
C ASP A 71 -2.06 -3.18 -1.73
N LEU A 72 -2.91 -3.87 -2.51
CA LEU A 72 -3.65 -5.03 -2.00
C LEU A 72 -2.71 -6.15 -1.55
N GLY A 73 -1.62 -6.39 -2.29
CA GLY A 73 -0.59 -7.32 -1.85
C GLY A 73 0.08 -6.89 -0.55
N HIS A 74 0.25 -5.59 -0.29
CA HIS A 74 0.75 -5.10 1.00
C HIS A 74 -0.23 -5.38 2.12
N TYR A 75 -1.53 -5.17 1.88
CA TYR A 75 -2.57 -5.43 2.87
C TYR A 75 -2.61 -6.90 3.25
N GLU A 76 -2.57 -7.81 2.27
CA GLU A 76 -2.55 -9.25 2.53
C GLU A 76 -1.31 -9.66 3.33
N ARG A 77 -0.12 -9.17 2.95
CA ARG A 77 1.13 -9.51 3.63
C ARG A 77 1.12 -9.12 5.11
N PHE A 78 0.52 -7.98 5.44
CA PHE A 78 0.49 -7.47 6.82
C PHE A 78 -0.64 -8.09 7.65
N THR A 79 -1.80 -8.30 7.03
CA THR A 79 -3.01 -8.74 7.75
C THR A 79 -3.22 -10.25 7.73
N GLY A 80 -2.60 -10.96 6.79
CA GLY A 80 -2.86 -12.38 6.51
C GLY A 80 -4.28 -12.66 6.02
N VAL A 81 -5.03 -11.64 5.59
CA VAL A 81 -6.40 -11.77 5.07
C VAL A 81 -6.34 -11.63 3.56
N SER A 82 -6.81 -12.65 2.82
CA SER A 82 -6.93 -12.56 1.36
C SER A 82 -7.86 -11.41 0.96
N ALA A 83 -7.37 -10.59 0.04
CA ALA A 83 -8.13 -9.56 -0.63
C ALA A 83 -9.01 -10.18 -1.72
N HIS A 84 -10.11 -9.51 -2.03
CA HIS A 84 -11.05 -9.90 -3.08
C HIS A 84 -11.43 -8.69 -3.93
N GLN A 85 -12.15 -8.89 -5.03
CA GLN A 85 -12.59 -7.82 -5.94
C GLN A 85 -13.33 -6.67 -5.22
N GLY A 86 -14.02 -6.97 -4.12
CA GLY A 86 -14.68 -6.00 -3.23
C GLY A 86 -13.74 -5.13 -2.38
N ASP A 87 -12.41 -5.27 -2.51
CA ASP A 87 -11.42 -4.51 -1.73
C ASP A 87 -10.64 -3.48 -2.55
N ASN A 88 -10.80 -3.45 -3.87
CA ASN A 88 -10.25 -2.39 -4.72
C ASN A 88 -11.34 -1.83 -5.62
N ILE A 89 -11.40 -0.51 -5.77
CA ILE A 89 -12.23 0.18 -6.76
C ILE A 89 -11.47 1.33 -7.41
N THR A 90 -11.71 1.56 -8.69
CA THR A 90 -11.11 2.66 -9.45
C THR A 90 -12.17 3.64 -9.92
N SER A 91 -11.80 4.90 -10.17
CA SER A 91 -12.67 5.85 -10.87
C SER A 91 -13.15 5.27 -12.19
N GLY A 92 -12.25 4.66 -12.96
CA GLY A 92 -12.59 3.98 -14.22
C GLY A 92 -13.77 3.03 -14.11
N ARG A 93 -13.73 2.14 -13.12
CA ARG A 93 -14.78 1.16 -12.87
C ARG A 93 -16.10 1.81 -12.42
N ILE A 94 -16.03 2.83 -11.56
CA ILE A 94 -17.21 3.59 -11.11
C ILE A 94 -17.89 4.27 -12.31
N TYR A 95 -17.14 5.05 -13.09
CA TYR A 95 -17.69 5.74 -14.26
C TYR A 95 -18.23 4.77 -15.31
N GLN A 96 -17.54 3.66 -15.56
CA GLN A 96 -18.01 2.62 -16.48
C GLN A 96 -19.37 2.05 -16.02
N GLN A 97 -19.52 1.71 -14.74
CA GLN A 97 -20.76 1.18 -14.19
C GLN A 97 -21.92 2.19 -14.26
N ILE A 98 -21.66 3.46 -13.96
CA ILE A 98 -22.67 4.54 -14.04
C ILE A 98 -23.13 4.74 -15.47
N ILE A 99 -22.19 4.86 -16.43
CA ILE A 99 -22.52 5.05 -17.84
C ILE A 99 -23.29 3.84 -18.37
N ALA A 100 -22.93 2.61 -17.96
CA ALA A 100 -23.66 1.41 -18.34
C ALA A 100 -25.10 1.39 -17.79
N LYS A 101 -25.31 1.74 -16.51
CA LYS A 101 -26.64 1.89 -15.90
C LYS A 101 -27.48 2.93 -16.64
N GLU A 102 -26.86 4.05 -16.98
CA GLU A 102 -27.51 5.14 -17.71
C GLU A 102 -27.95 4.72 -19.11
N ARG A 103 -27.09 4.07 -19.89
CA ARG A 103 -27.42 3.58 -21.23
C ARG A 103 -28.50 2.48 -21.24
N ARG A 104 -28.67 1.73 -20.15
CA ARG A 104 -29.78 0.78 -19.98
C ARG A 104 -31.11 1.45 -19.61
N GLY A 105 -31.09 2.72 -19.24
CA GLY A 105 -32.28 3.44 -18.79
C GLY A 105 -32.57 3.29 -17.29
N ASP A 106 -31.62 2.79 -16.48
CA ASP A 106 -31.82 2.54 -15.04
C ASP A 106 -32.14 3.83 -14.26
N TYR A 107 -31.74 4.99 -14.78
CA TYR A 107 -32.03 6.31 -14.21
C TYR A 107 -33.32 6.97 -14.74
N LEU A 108 -34.14 6.24 -15.51
CA LEU A 108 -35.49 6.66 -15.94
C LEU A 108 -35.54 8.03 -16.66
N GLY A 109 -34.49 8.37 -17.42
CA GLY A 109 -34.38 9.63 -18.14
C GLY A 109 -33.97 10.83 -17.30
N ALA A 110 -33.63 10.64 -16.01
CA ALA A 110 -33.08 11.68 -15.17
C ALA A 110 -31.62 12.01 -15.55
N THR A 111 -31.18 13.23 -15.24
CA THR A 111 -29.79 13.66 -15.44
C THR A 111 -28.85 12.92 -14.49
N VAL A 112 -27.84 12.27 -15.04
CA VAL A 112 -26.75 11.65 -14.27
C VAL A 112 -25.66 12.67 -13.98
N GLN A 113 -25.17 12.69 -12.75
CA GLN A 113 -24.30 13.72 -12.19
C GLN A 113 -23.26 13.10 -11.24
N VAL A 114 -22.15 13.80 -10.97
CA VAL A 114 -21.15 13.37 -9.98
C VAL A 114 -21.79 13.21 -8.60
N ILE A 115 -22.54 14.20 -8.17
CA ILE A 115 -23.37 14.12 -6.95
C ILE A 115 -24.83 14.03 -7.40
N PRO A 116 -25.60 13.01 -7.01
CA PRO A 116 -25.21 11.96 -6.06
C PRO A 116 -24.61 10.70 -6.72
N HIS A 117 -24.75 10.49 -8.03
CA HIS A 117 -24.55 9.16 -8.64
C HIS A 117 -23.13 8.57 -8.53
N VAL A 118 -22.08 9.39 -8.67
CA VAL A 118 -20.68 8.92 -8.47
C VAL A 118 -20.40 8.72 -6.99
N THR A 119 -20.79 9.70 -6.16
CA THR A 119 -20.60 9.61 -4.70
C THR A 119 -21.34 8.42 -4.11
N ASP A 120 -22.56 8.12 -4.55
CA ASP A 120 -23.35 7.00 -4.08
C ASP A 120 -22.70 5.66 -4.44
N GLN A 121 -22.13 5.49 -5.64
CA GLN A 121 -21.38 4.27 -5.95
C GLN A 121 -20.13 4.09 -5.08
N ILE A 122 -19.43 5.18 -4.76
CA ILE A 122 -18.29 5.14 -3.82
C ILE A 122 -18.76 4.70 -2.43
N LYS A 123 -19.88 5.27 -1.94
CA LYS A 123 -20.48 4.91 -0.64
C LYS A 123 -20.96 3.46 -0.60
N GLU A 124 -21.68 3.02 -1.63
CA GLU A 124 -22.15 1.64 -1.79
C GLU A 124 -20.97 0.66 -1.71
N PHE A 125 -19.88 0.95 -2.43
CA PHE A 125 -18.66 0.12 -2.37
C PHE A 125 -18.01 0.15 -0.99
N ALA A 126 -17.95 1.31 -0.33
CA ALA A 126 -17.40 1.42 1.03
C ALA A 126 -18.23 0.62 2.06
N LEU A 127 -19.55 0.50 1.89
CA LEU A 127 -20.48 -0.11 2.85
C LEU A 127 -20.82 -1.58 2.56
N ALA A 128 -20.47 -2.12 1.38
CA ALA A 128 -20.76 -3.50 1.01
C ALA A 128 -20.09 -4.51 1.95
N ASP A 129 -20.73 -5.65 2.25
CA ASP A 129 -20.15 -6.82 2.92
C ASP A 129 -19.38 -6.52 4.23
N VAL A 130 -19.99 -5.77 5.16
CA VAL A 130 -19.35 -5.34 6.43
C VAL A 130 -19.93 -5.98 7.69
N ASP A 131 -20.88 -6.90 7.58
CA ASP A 131 -21.69 -7.38 8.71
C ASP A 131 -20.88 -8.15 9.77
N ASP A 132 -19.79 -8.81 9.40
CA ASP A 132 -18.93 -9.61 10.28
C ASP A 132 -17.62 -8.91 10.69
N LEU A 133 -17.48 -7.63 10.36
CA LEU A 133 -16.26 -6.84 10.60
C LEU A 133 -16.42 -5.87 11.77
N ASP A 134 -15.34 -5.67 12.53
CA ASP A 134 -15.26 -4.62 13.55
C ASP A 134 -14.82 -3.29 12.95
N PHE A 135 -13.88 -3.33 12.00
CA PHE A 135 -13.32 -2.16 11.32
C PHE A 135 -13.18 -2.36 9.81
N VAL A 136 -13.47 -1.30 9.06
CA VAL A 136 -13.16 -1.17 7.63
C VAL A 136 -12.28 0.05 7.45
N LEU A 137 -11.06 -0.16 6.94
CA LEU A 137 -10.13 0.92 6.60
C LEU A 137 -10.28 1.22 5.11
N CYS A 138 -10.71 2.42 4.77
CA CYS A 138 -10.83 2.87 3.39
C CYS A 138 -9.67 3.81 3.06
N GLU A 139 -8.70 3.33 2.29
CA GLU A 139 -7.59 4.13 1.78
C GLU A 139 -7.96 4.78 0.45
N PHE A 140 -7.96 6.11 0.42
CA PHE A 140 -8.18 6.88 -0.78
C PHE A 140 -6.84 7.30 -1.39
N GLY A 141 -6.59 6.81 -2.60
CA GLY A 141 -5.45 7.17 -3.44
C GLY A 141 -5.44 8.64 -3.83
N GLY A 142 -4.34 9.07 -4.44
CA GLY A 142 -4.10 10.48 -4.79
C GLY A 142 -3.69 11.34 -3.59
N THR A 143 -3.69 12.65 -3.82
CA THR A 143 -3.36 13.68 -2.82
C THR A 143 -4.52 14.65 -2.67
N VAL A 144 -4.86 15.01 -1.45
CA VAL A 144 -5.87 16.04 -1.17
C VAL A 144 -5.45 17.36 -1.83
N GLY A 145 -6.36 17.94 -2.61
CA GLY A 145 -6.12 19.11 -3.46
C GLY A 145 -6.10 18.76 -4.95
N ASP A 146 -5.90 17.49 -5.31
CA ASP A 146 -5.97 17.05 -6.70
C ASP A 146 -7.42 16.85 -7.15
N ILE A 147 -7.69 17.21 -8.41
CA ILE A 147 -9.03 17.16 -9.01
C ILE A 147 -9.59 15.73 -9.02
N GLU A 148 -8.74 14.74 -9.25
CA GLU A 148 -9.11 13.34 -9.37
C GLU A 148 -9.71 12.76 -8.07
N GLY A 149 -9.34 13.30 -6.90
CA GLY A 149 -9.80 12.83 -5.61
C GLY A 149 -11.09 13.50 -5.10
N LEU A 150 -11.57 14.56 -5.76
CA LEU A 150 -12.72 15.35 -5.27
C LEU A 150 -13.99 14.51 -5.03
N PRO A 151 -14.41 13.58 -5.92
CA PRO A 151 -15.57 12.73 -5.67
C PRO A 151 -15.39 11.82 -4.44
N PHE A 152 -14.18 11.34 -4.18
CA PHE A 152 -13.89 10.52 -3.01
C PHE A 152 -13.98 11.31 -1.71
N ILE A 153 -13.40 12.52 -1.65
CA ILE A 153 -13.49 13.36 -0.46
C ILE A 153 -14.94 13.75 -0.17
N GLU A 154 -15.74 14.04 -1.19
CA GLU A 154 -17.17 14.29 -1.02
C GLU A 154 -17.92 13.04 -0.50
N ALA A 155 -17.60 11.84 -1.01
CA ALA A 155 -18.19 10.60 -0.50
C ALA A 155 -17.82 10.34 0.97
N ILE A 156 -16.57 10.58 1.37
CA ILE A 156 -16.14 10.54 2.78
C ILE A 156 -16.98 11.51 3.61
N ARG A 157 -17.12 12.76 3.17
CA ARG A 157 -17.90 13.79 3.87
C ARG A 157 -19.35 13.35 4.07
N GLN A 158 -19.99 12.79 3.03
CA GLN A 158 -21.35 12.27 3.11
C GLN A 158 -21.46 11.08 4.07
N LEU A 159 -20.58 10.08 3.96
CA LEU A 159 -20.57 8.92 4.88
C LEU A 159 -20.41 9.33 6.33
N ARG A 160 -19.55 10.31 6.62
CA ARG A 160 -19.38 10.83 7.98
C ARG A 160 -20.63 11.51 8.52
N ASN A 161 -21.41 12.17 7.67
CA ASN A 161 -22.69 12.76 8.06
C ASN A 161 -23.76 11.69 8.29
N GLU A 162 -23.79 10.66 7.45
CA GLU A 162 -24.78 9.58 7.49
C GLU A 162 -24.55 8.61 8.67
N LEU A 163 -23.30 8.19 8.89
CA LEU A 163 -22.92 7.24 9.95
C LEU A 163 -22.60 7.93 11.29
N GLY A 164 -22.28 9.22 11.26
CA GLY A 164 -21.87 9.98 12.43
C GLY A 164 -20.42 9.76 12.86
N ARG A 165 -19.94 10.65 13.73
CA ARG A 165 -18.54 10.68 14.20
C ARG A 165 -18.17 9.49 15.09
N GLU A 166 -19.14 8.90 15.78
CA GLU A 166 -18.90 7.75 16.66
C GLU A 166 -18.65 6.45 15.89
N GLN A 167 -19.00 6.40 14.60
CA GLN A 167 -18.77 5.26 13.72
C GLN A 167 -17.74 5.54 12.62
N THR A 168 -17.21 6.77 12.55
CA THR A 168 -16.24 7.17 11.53
C THR A 168 -15.03 7.89 12.12
N CYS A 169 -13.84 7.57 11.62
CA CYS A 169 -12.58 8.22 11.96
C CYS A 169 -11.88 8.67 10.68
N ALA A 170 -11.45 9.93 10.60
CA ALA A 170 -10.64 10.42 9.48
C ALA A 170 -9.17 10.53 9.88
N ILE A 171 -8.30 9.75 9.22
CA ILE A 171 -6.85 9.82 9.39
C ILE A 171 -6.25 10.50 8.16
N HIS A 172 -5.46 11.54 8.37
CA HIS A 172 -4.77 12.24 7.28
C HIS A 172 -3.25 12.07 7.38
N VAL A 173 -2.65 11.45 6.36
CA VAL A 173 -1.21 11.27 6.22
C VAL A 173 -0.60 12.50 5.57
N THR A 174 0.43 13.05 6.18
CA THR A 174 1.06 14.31 5.78
C THR A 174 2.57 14.25 5.92
N LEU A 175 3.28 15.22 5.34
CA LEU A 175 4.73 15.35 5.42
C LEU A 175 5.14 16.53 6.32
N VAL A 176 6.09 16.27 7.21
CA VAL A 176 6.82 17.30 7.96
C VAL A 176 8.27 17.27 7.48
N PRO A 177 8.61 18.03 6.42
CA PRO A 177 9.93 17.96 5.82
C PRO A 177 10.99 18.63 6.70
N TYR A 178 12.20 18.12 6.63
CA TYR A 178 13.39 18.74 7.20
C TYR A 178 14.05 19.63 6.15
N VAL A 179 14.36 20.88 6.51
CA VAL A 179 15.07 21.80 5.62
C VAL A 179 16.52 21.88 6.07
N SER A 180 17.40 21.12 5.43
CA SER A 180 18.82 20.99 5.82
C SER A 180 19.53 22.34 5.90
N ALA A 181 19.25 23.27 4.99
CA ALA A 181 19.84 24.61 5.00
C ALA A 181 19.44 25.46 6.23
N ALA A 182 18.30 25.18 6.84
CA ALA A 182 17.79 25.87 8.02
C ALA A 182 17.96 25.06 9.31
N GLY A 183 18.29 23.77 9.21
CA GLY A 183 18.46 22.86 10.34
C GLY A 183 17.17 22.55 11.10
N GLU A 184 15.98 22.75 10.52
CA GLU A 184 14.71 22.60 11.23
C GLU A 184 13.62 21.88 10.42
N LEU A 185 12.73 21.21 11.15
CA LEU A 185 11.49 20.64 10.63
C LEU A 185 10.46 21.75 10.34
N LYS A 186 9.72 21.62 9.23
CA LYS A 186 8.70 22.60 8.83
C LYS A 186 7.31 21.98 8.96
N THR A 187 6.51 22.54 9.86
CA THR A 187 5.12 22.11 10.11
C THR A 187 4.08 22.72 9.16
N LYS A 188 4.45 23.73 8.35
CA LYS A 188 3.53 24.48 7.48
C LYS A 188 2.89 23.63 6.38
N PRO A 189 3.62 22.70 5.69
CA PRO A 189 2.99 21.83 4.71
C PRO A 189 1.82 21.04 5.29
N THR A 190 1.99 20.49 6.50
CA THR A 190 0.91 19.80 7.23
C THR A 190 -0.27 20.72 7.52
N GLN A 191 -0.02 21.95 7.99
CA GLN A 191 -1.10 22.92 8.26
C GLN A 191 -1.91 23.26 7.02
N HIS A 192 -1.24 23.48 5.89
CA HIS A 192 -1.90 23.77 4.62
C HIS A 192 -2.68 22.56 4.08
N SER A 193 -2.11 21.36 4.22
CA SER A 193 -2.77 20.12 3.81
C SER A 193 -4.06 19.87 4.58
N VAL A 194 -4.03 20.05 5.91
CA VAL A 194 -5.24 19.94 6.74
C VAL A 194 -6.25 21.02 6.38
N ARG A 195 -5.81 22.27 6.15
CA ARG A 195 -6.70 23.33 5.70
C ARG A 195 -7.42 22.97 4.39
N GLU A 196 -6.72 22.39 3.43
CA GLU A 196 -7.29 21.93 2.16
C GLU A 196 -8.36 20.86 2.39
N LEU A 197 -8.05 19.81 3.17
CA LEU A 197 -9.01 18.76 3.52
C LEU A 197 -10.26 19.32 4.24
N THR A 198 -10.05 20.21 5.22
CA THR A 198 -11.14 20.84 5.98
C THR A 198 -11.98 21.77 5.09
N SER A 199 -11.38 22.43 4.08
CA SER A 199 -12.11 23.26 3.12
C SER A 199 -13.11 22.47 2.28
N LEU A 200 -12.84 21.17 2.09
CA LEU A 200 -13.73 20.20 1.45
C LEU A 200 -14.73 19.57 2.43
N GLY A 201 -14.76 20.05 3.68
CA GLY A 201 -15.73 19.64 4.70
C GLY A 201 -15.34 18.41 5.52
N VAL A 202 -14.08 17.95 5.43
CA VAL A 202 -13.59 16.79 6.21
C VAL A 202 -12.56 17.27 7.24
N GLN A 203 -12.92 17.26 8.53
CA GLN A 203 -11.96 17.53 9.61
C GLN A 203 -11.23 16.23 9.99
N PRO A 204 -9.89 16.13 9.90
CA PRO A 204 -9.19 14.95 10.37
C PRO A 204 -9.34 14.79 11.88
N ASP A 205 -9.50 13.55 12.33
CA ASP A 205 -9.49 13.18 13.75
C ASP A 205 -8.06 12.88 14.22
N LEU A 206 -7.25 12.22 13.36
CA LEU A 206 -5.85 11.93 13.60
C LEU A 206 -4.98 12.38 12.41
N LEU A 207 -3.73 12.73 12.70
CA LEU A 207 -2.70 13.06 11.72
C LEU A 207 -1.54 12.07 11.85
N LEU A 208 -1.12 11.49 10.71
CA LEU A 208 0.12 10.74 10.63
C LEU A 208 1.18 11.62 9.95
N CYS A 209 2.13 12.12 10.74
CA CYS A 209 3.17 13.03 10.29
C CYS A 209 4.42 12.24 9.88
N ARG A 210 4.58 12.01 8.58
CA ARG A 210 5.82 11.45 8.01
C ARG A 210 6.96 12.44 8.17
N CYS A 211 8.09 11.96 8.69
CA CYS A 211 9.28 12.78 8.88
C CYS A 211 10.55 11.92 8.90
N GLU A 212 11.67 12.52 8.47
CA GLU A 212 12.99 11.87 8.52
C GLU A 212 13.62 11.96 9.92
N HIS A 213 13.29 13.02 10.67
CA HIS A 213 13.80 13.28 12.02
C HIS A 213 12.69 13.25 13.06
N GLU A 214 13.06 12.94 14.31
CA GLU A 214 12.18 12.99 15.46
C GLU A 214 11.47 14.35 15.54
N LEU A 215 10.15 14.31 15.65
CA LEU A 215 9.25 15.43 15.76
C LEU A 215 9.25 15.93 17.20
N PRO A 216 9.85 17.11 17.48
CA PRO A 216 9.89 17.64 18.83
C PRO A 216 8.49 17.91 19.36
N GLU A 217 8.30 17.72 20.66
CA GLU A 217 7.02 17.93 21.33
C GLU A 217 6.43 19.34 21.11
N SER A 218 7.28 20.37 20.96
CA SER A 218 6.86 21.73 20.63
C SER A 218 6.24 21.82 19.22
N GLU A 219 6.81 21.16 18.22
CA GLU A 219 6.27 21.10 16.87
C GLU A 219 5.01 20.20 16.82
N ARG A 220 4.96 19.10 17.58
CA ARG A 220 3.75 18.26 17.75
C ARG A 220 2.57 19.08 18.27
N ARG A 221 2.76 19.81 19.38
CA ARG A 221 1.72 20.70 19.97
C ARG A 221 1.28 21.81 19.02
N LYS A 222 2.23 22.35 18.24
CA LYS A 222 1.95 23.38 17.25
C LYS A 222 1.13 22.85 16.09
N ILE A 223 1.45 21.67 15.55
CA ILE A 223 0.62 20.98 14.55
C ILE A 223 -0.79 20.79 15.12
N ALA A 224 -0.90 20.24 16.32
CA ALA A 224 -2.17 19.99 16.98
C ALA A 224 -3.03 21.26 17.09
N LEU A 225 -2.44 22.35 17.58
CA LEU A 225 -3.09 23.65 17.69
C LEU A 225 -3.57 24.19 16.34
N PHE A 226 -2.72 24.20 15.32
CA PHE A 226 -3.06 24.77 14.00
C PHE A 226 -4.03 23.90 13.21
N CYS A 227 -4.03 22.58 13.43
CA CYS A 227 -4.87 21.63 12.73
C CYS A 227 -6.17 21.31 13.48
N ASN A 228 -6.37 21.90 14.67
CA ASN A 228 -7.52 21.68 15.54
C ASN A 228 -7.72 20.19 15.90
N VAL A 229 -6.62 19.50 16.22
CA VAL A 229 -6.62 18.12 16.72
C VAL A 229 -5.95 18.05 18.08
N ARG A 230 -6.11 16.92 18.77
CA ARG A 230 -5.41 16.71 20.04
C ARG A 230 -3.91 16.50 19.82
N PRO A 231 -3.04 16.89 20.78
CA PRO A 231 -1.61 16.58 20.71
C PRO A 231 -1.33 15.09 20.55
N GLU A 232 -2.07 14.22 21.24
CA GLU A 232 -1.92 12.76 21.15
C GLU A 232 -2.41 12.20 19.81
N ALA A 233 -3.22 12.96 19.07
CA ALA A 233 -3.69 12.60 17.73
C ALA A 233 -2.73 13.03 16.61
N VAL A 234 -1.63 13.70 16.95
CA VAL A 234 -0.51 13.95 16.03
C VAL A 234 0.50 12.84 16.23
N ILE A 235 0.42 11.83 15.37
CA ILE A 235 1.24 10.62 15.41
C ILE A 235 2.48 10.83 14.56
N GLN A 236 3.65 10.65 15.16
CA GLN A 236 4.91 10.68 14.42
C GLN A 236 5.06 9.39 13.60
N ALA A 237 5.52 9.54 12.36
CA ALA A 237 5.82 8.42 11.49
C ALA A 237 7.21 8.59 10.87
N LEU A 238 8.24 8.26 11.65
CA LEU A 238 9.63 8.23 11.20
C LEU A 238 9.87 7.26 10.04
N ASP A 239 10.86 7.58 9.22
CA ASP A 239 11.41 6.63 8.25
C ASP A 239 11.98 5.41 8.99
N ALA A 240 11.39 4.25 8.72
CA ALA A 240 11.79 3.00 9.32
C ALA A 240 12.86 2.33 8.45
N SER A 241 13.81 1.63 9.08
CA SER A 241 14.82 0.82 8.38
C SER A 241 14.23 -0.37 7.63
N SER A 242 13.00 -0.76 7.95
CA SER A 242 12.24 -1.82 7.30
C SER A 242 10.74 -1.58 7.47
N ILE A 243 9.96 -2.00 6.46
CA ILE A 243 8.50 -1.94 6.52
C ILE A 243 7.93 -2.78 7.67
N TYR A 244 8.62 -3.85 8.09
CA TYR A 244 8.16 -4.73 9.16
C TYR A 244 8.29 -4.11 10.55
N ALA A 245 9.09 -3.05 10.71
CA ALA A 245 9.23 -2.32 11.97
C ALA A 245 8.09 -1.29 12.17
N VAL A 246 7.37 -0.94 11.10
CA VAL A 246 6.38 0.13 11.12
C VAL A 246 5.20 -0.13 12.07
N PRO A 247 4.61 -1.33 12.16
CA PRO A 247 3.55 -1.60 13.15
C PRO A 247 4.00 -1.33 14.58
N ALA A 248 5.19 -1.81 14.97
CA ALA A 248 5.73 -1.56 16.31
C ALA A 248 6.01 -0.07 16.55
N GLN A 249 6.58 0.63 15.56
CA GLN A 249 6.84 2.07 15.63
C GLN A 249 5.54 2.87 15.82
N TYR A 250 4.49 2.58 15.05
CA TYR A 250 3.21 3.29 15.15
C TYR A 250 2.46 2.96 16.44
N HIS A 251 2.60 1.74 16.95
CA HIS A 251 2.08 1.38 18.26
C HIS A 251 2.76 2.17 19.39
N GLN A 252 4.09 2.29 19.35
CA GLN A 252 4.85 3.07 20.33
C GLN A 252 4.46 4.56 20.31
N GLU A 253 4.14 5.10 19.14
CA GLU A 253 3.62 6.47 18.97
C GLU A 253 2.12 6.62 19.30
N GLY A 254 1.44 5.52 19.63
CA GLY A 254 0.06 5.52 20.12
C GLY A 254 -1.03 5.56 19.04
N LEU A 255 -0.72 5.24 17.78
CA LEU A 255 -1.68 5.32 16.66
C LEU A 255 -2.97 4.52 16.93
N ASP A 256 -2.80 3.24 17.24
CA ASP A 256 -3.91 2.31 17.49
C ASP A 256 -4.67 2.64 18.77
N ALA A 257 -3.96 3.07 19.82
CA ALA A 257 -4.58 3.53 21.06
C ALA A 257 -5.48 4.76 20.84
N GLU A 258 -5.01 5.73 20.05
CA GLU A 258 -5.78 6.94 19.75
C GLU A 258 -6.98 6.66 18.84
N VAL A 259 -6.85 5.71 17.90
CA VAL A 259 -7.99 5.22 17.11
C VAL A 259 -9.06 4.60 18.02
N LEU A 260 -8.68 3.72 18.95
CA LEU A 260 -9.64 3.13 19.89
C LEU A 260 -10.28 4.18 20.79
N ARG A 261 -9.48 5.14 21.27
CA ARG A 261 -9.96 6.25 22.09
C ARG A 261 -10.96 7.14 21.34
N HIS A 262 -10.75 7.41 20.04
CA HIS A 262 -11.69 8.15 19.20
C HIS A 262 -13.05 7.46 19.15
N PHE A 263 -13.05 6.12 19.01
CA PHE A 263 -14.26 5.31 18.99
C PHE A 263 -14.83 4.97 20.38
N GLY A 264 -14.25 5.49 21.46
CA GLY A 264 -14.67 5.19 22.83
C GLY A 264 -14.49 3.71 23.23
N LEU A 265 -13.57 3.01 22.58
CA LEU A 265 -13.30 1.59 22.80
C LEU A 265 -12.20 1.37 23.84
N THR A 266 -12.35 0.29 24.59
CA THR A 266 -11.30 -0.24 25.47
C THR A 266 -10.91 -1.62 24.95
N ALA A 267 -9.62 -1.86 24.74
CA ALA A 267 -9.08 -3.13 24.29
C ALA A 267 -7.80 -3.46 25.09
N PRO A 268 -7.43 -4.75 25.20
CA PRO A 268 -6.11 -5.14 25.67
C PRO A 268 -5.00 -4.52 24.79
N ALA A 269 -3.78 -4.45 25.33
CA ALA A 269 -2.59 -4.14 24.54
C ALA A 269 -2.44 -5.15 23.37
N PRO A 270 -1.89 -4.75 22.21
CA PRO A 270 -1.73 -5.65 21.08
C PRO A 270 -0.72 -6.74 21.41
N ASP A 271 -0.98 -7.97 20.98
CA ASP A 271 0.01 -9.04 21.00
C ASP A 271 1.02 -8.83 19.86
N MET A 272 2.20 -8.33 20.21
CA MET A 272 3.27 -8.01 19.26
C MET A 272 4.24 -9.17 19.00
N ALA A 273 4.06 -10.34 19.65
CA ALA A 273 5.04 -11.43 19.61
C ALA A 273 5.38 -11.89 18.17
N ARG A 274 4.38 -11.91 17.27
CA ARG A 274 4.60 -12.24 15.85
C ARG A 274 5.44 -11.19 15.13
N TRP A 275 5.18 -9.90 15.37
CA TRP A 275 5.93 -8.81 14.75
C TRP A 275 7.37 -8.75 15.29
N ASP A 276 7.56 -9.01 16.58
CA ASP A 276 8.87 -9.10 17.20
C ASP A 276 9.71 -10.23 16.59
N ASP A 277 9.13 -11.42 16.38
CA ASP A 277 9.81 -12.54 15.69
C ASP A 277 10.16 -12.22 14.23
N ILE A 278 9.26 -11.53 13.50
CA ILE A 278 9.54 -11.10 12.11
C ILE A 278 10.73 -10.14 12.08
N ILE A 279 10.77 -9.15 12.96
CA ILE A 279 11.86 -8.18 13.04
C ILE A 279 13.16 -8.88 13.45
N ASP A 280 13.12 -9.80 14.43
CA ASP A 280 14.29 -10.55 14.86
C ASP A 280 14.91 -11.34 13.70
N ARG A 281 14.09 -12.11 12.96
CA ARG A 281 14.55 -12.88 11.78
C ARG A 281 15.10 -11.99 10.66
N TYR A 282 14.58 -10.77 10.52
CA TYR A 282 15.03 -9.82 9.51
C TYR A 282 16.37 -9.17 9.88
N VAL A 283 16.55 -8.78 11.14
CA VAL A 283 17.72 -8.03 11.62
C VAL A 283 18.88 -8.95 12.03
N HIS A 284 18.59 -10.19 12.45
CA HIS A 284 19.58 -11.17 12.90
C HIS A 284 19.61 -12.45 12.02
N PRO A 285 19.98 -12.36 10.73
CA PRO A 285 20.18 -13.53 9.90
C PRO A 285 21.42 -14.33 10.35
N GLU A 286 21.36 -15.65 10.24
CA GLU A 286 22.43 -16.61 10.56
C GLU A 286 23.34 -16.91 9.35
N GLY A 287 22.97 -16.42 8.18
CA GLY A 287 23.74 -16.55 6.93
C GLY A 287 23.16 -15.71 5.81
N GLU A 288 23.77 -15.79 4.63
CA GLU A 288 23.28 -15.10 3.44
C GLU A 288 23.32 -15.97 2.20
N VAL A 289 22.37 -15.73 1.29
CA VAL A 289 22.32 -16.35 -0.04
C VAL A 289 22.08 -15.28 -1.08
N THR A 290 22.58 -15.50 -2.29
CA THR A 290 22.48 -14.54 -3.40
C THR A 290 21.63 -15.15 -4.50
N ILE A 291 20.51 -14.52 -4.81
CA ILE A 291 19.57 -15.00 -5.83
C ILE A 291 19.58 -14.04 -7.02
N GLY A 292 19.91 -14.55 -8.19
CA GLY A 292 19.84 -13.81 -9.45
C GLY A 292 18.43 -13.82 -10.00
N VAL A 293 17.79 -12.66 -10.09
CA VAL A 293 16.46 -12.50 -10.70
C VAL A 293 16.62 -11.95 -12.11
N VAL A 294 16.39 -12.79 -13.11
CA VAL A 294 16.57 -12.46 -14.53
C VAL A 294 15.25 -11.95 -15.11
N GLY A 295 15.03 -10.65 -14.97
CA GLY A 295 13.76 -9.98 -15.26
C GLY A 295 13.84 -9.00 -16.42
N LYS A 296 12.68 -8.56 -16.90
CA LYS A 296 12.55 -7.53 -17.94
C LYS A 296 12.49 -6.11 -17.36
N TYR A 297 12.00 -5.98 -16.12
CA TYR A 297 11.60 -4.70 -15.50
C TYR A 297 12.53 -4.34 -14.33
N VAL A 298 13.84 -4.57 -14.45
CA VAL A 298 14.78 -4.47 -13.33
C VAL A 298 15.04 -3.04 -12.83
N GLY A 299 14.72 -2.03 -13.64
CA GLY A 299 14.93 -0.62 -13.29
C GLY A 299 13.90 -0.04 -12.32
N LEU A 300 12.81 -0.76 -12.01
CA LEU A 300 11.81 -0.33 -11.04
C LEU A 300 11.56 -1.46 -10.02
N PRO A 301 12.00 -1.29 -8.75
CA PRO A 301 11.78 -2.29 -7.70
C PRO A 301 10.31 -2.70 -7.53
N ASP A 302 9.38 -1.76 -7.71
CA ASP A 302 7.94 -2.00 -7.51
C ASP A 302 7.30 -2.89 -8.58
N ALA A 303 7.95 -3.05 -9.74
CA ALA A 303 7.47 -3.95 -10.79
C ALA A 303 7.53 -5.45 -10.41
N TYR A 304 8.25 -5.77 -9.32
CA TYR A 304 8.39 -7.11 -8.78
C TYR A 304 8.30 -7.11 -7.24
N LYS A 305 7.44 -6.26 -6.68
CA LYS A 305 7.33 -6.08 -5.24
C LYS A 305 6.97 -7.38 -4.52
N SER A 306 5.93 -8.09 -4.94
CA SER A 306 5.52 -9.37 -4.33
C SER A 306 6.59 -10.44 -4.44
N LEU A 307 7.34 -10.46 -5.55
CA LEU A 307 8.46 -11.38 -5.73
C LEU A 307 9.60 -11.09 -4.75
N ASN A 308 9.97 -9.81 -4.61
CA ASN A 308 10.97 -9.36 -3.66
C ASN A 308 10.57 -9.75 -2.23
N GLU A 309 9.34 -9.43 -1.83
CA GLU A 309 8.80 -9.77 -0.50
C GLU A 309 8.78 -11.29 -0.27
N ALA A 310 8.38 -12.09 -1.26
CA ALA A 310 8.36 -13.55 -1.14
C ALA A 310 9.77 -14.13 -0.90
N LEU A 311 10.79 -13.62 -1.61
CA LEU A 311 12.18 -14.02 -1.40
C LEU A 311 12.68 -13.62 0.00
N VAL A 312 12.38 -12.38 0.43
CA VAL A 312 12.72 -11.90 1.77
C VAL A 312 12.07 -12.76 2.85
N HIS A 313 10.78 -13.07 2.73
CA HIS A 313 10.05 -13.93 3.67
C HIS A 313 10.59 -15.37 3.67
N GLY A 314 10.94 -15.91 2.50
CA GLY A 314 11.63 -17.21 2.39
C GLY A 314 12.97 -17.22 3.14
N GLY A 315 13.71 -16.11 3.06
CA GLY A 315 14.91 -15.87 3.86
C GLY A 315 14.63 -15.88 5.36
N MET A 316 13.68 -15.08 5.82
CA MET A 316 13.30 -15.00 7.25
C MET A 316 12.88 -16.35 7.83
N ALA A 317 12.12 -17.15 7.07
CA ALA A 317 11.69 -18.49 7.49
C ALA A 317 12.90 -19.40 7.78
N ASN A 318 14.00 -19.22 7.05
CA ASN A 318 15.24 -19.97 7.17
C ASN A 318 16.34 -19.23 7.96
N ARG A 319 16.03 -18.07 8.53
CA ARG A 319 17.01 -17.16 9.18
C ARG A 319 18.21 -16.84 8.29
N VAL A 320 17.99 -16.63 7.00
CA VAL A 320 19.03 -16.19 6.06
C VAL A 320 18.64 -14.90 5.37
N LYS A 321 19.64 -14.05 5.12
CA LYS A 321 19.45 -12.85 4.31
C LYS A 321 19.51 -13.22 2.84
N VAL A 322 18.46 -12.87 2.08
CA VAL A 322 18.45 -13.03 0.63
C VAL A 322 18.96 -11.75 -0.03
N ASN A 323 20.15 -11.81 -0.63
CA ASN A 323 20.74 -10.76 -1.45
C ASN A 323 20.24 -10.92 -2.89
N ILE A 324 19.26 -10.10 -3.29
CA ILE A 324 18.67 -10.18 -4.63
C ILE A 324 19.53 -9.41 -5.63
N ARG A 325 19.92 -10.07 -6.71
CA ARG A 325 20.63 -9.47 -7.84
C ARG A 325 19.68 -9.38 -9.02
N TRP A 326 19.23 -8.17 -9.31
CA TRP A 326 18.39 -7.88 -10.47
C TRP A 326 19.25 -7.84 -11.73
N ILE A 327 18.92 -8.70 -12.69
CA ILE A 327 19.65 -8.85 -13.94
C ILE A 327 18.67 -8.61 -15.08
N ASP A 328 18.97 -7.62 -15.93
CA ASP A 328 18.18 -7.38 -17.14
C ASP A 328 18.39 -8.54 -18.11
N ALA A 329 17.32 -9.21 -18.49
CA ALA A 329 17.38 -10.34 -19.41
C ALA A 329 18.00 -9.98 -20.76
N GLU A 330 17.84 -8.74 -21.24
CA GLU A 330 18.34 -8.33 -22.58
C GLU A 330 19.86 -8.37 -22.71
N ILE A 331 20.61 -8.26 -21.61
CA ILE A 331 22.07 -8.30 -21.67
C ILE A 331 22.58 -9.66 -22.19
N PHE A 332 21.81 -10.72 -21.97
CA PHE A 332 22.12 -12.08 -22.39
C PHE A 332 21.74 -12.36 -23.85
N GLU A 333 21.06 -11.43 -24.53
CA GLU A 333 20.77 -11.55 -25.97
C GLU A 333 21.92 -11.03 -26.84
N GLN A 334 22.85 -10.27 -26.25
CA GLN A 334 23.88 -9.54 -26.97
C GLN A 334 25.26 -10.20 -26.88
N ASP A 335 25.59 -10.80 -25.73
CA ASP A 335 26.92 -11.36 -25.46
C ASP A 335 26.86 -12.55 -24.47
N ASP A 336 27.17 -13.74 -24.97
CA ASP A 336 27.20 -14.98 -24.18
C ASP A 336 28.23 -14.95 -23.04
N SER A 337 29.29 -14.14 -23.16
CA SER A 337 30.32 -14.02 -22.11
C SER A 337 29.78 -13.36 -20.84
N LEU A 338 28.72 -12.55 -20.96
CA LEU A 338 28.06 -11.92 -19.82
C LEU A 338 27.23 -12.90 -19.00
N ILE A 339 26.77 -14.01 -19.59
CA ILE A 339 25.94 -15.01 -18.90
C ILE A 339 26.72 -15.59 -17.73
N ALA A 340 27.90 -16.17 -18.00
CA ALA A 340 28.73 -16.75 -16.95
C ALA A 340 29.18 -15.69 -15.93
N ALA A 341 29.61 -14.51 -16.40
CA ALA A 341 30.08 -13.44 -15.53
C ALA A 341 29.03 -12.95 -14.52
N GLN A 342 27.74 -12.92 -14.92
CA GLN A 342 26.64 -12.47 -14.07
C GLN A 342 26.03 -13.60 -13.23
N LEU A 343 25.97 -14.82 -13.75
CA LEU A 343 25.24 -15.92 -13.13
C LEU A 343 26.10 -16.87 -12.28
N GLU A 344 27.40 -17.03 -12.57
CA GLU A 344 28.30 -17.87 -11.76
C GLU A 344 28.36 -17.46 -10.27
N PRO A 345 28.31 -16.17 -9.89
CA PRO A 345 28.33 -15.78 -8.48
C PRO A 345 27.00 -16.02 -7.73
N MET A 346 25.94 -16.48 -8.41
CA MET A 346 24.61 -16.65 -7.81
C MET A 346 24.45 -18.04 -7.18
N HIS A 347 23.78 -18.10 -6.04
CA HIS A 347 23.43 -19.36 -5.36
C HIS A 347 22.15 -20.00 -5.91
N GLY A 348 21.33 -19.21 -6.63
CA GLY A 348 20.13 -19.66 -7.30
C GLY A 348 19.66 -18.63 -8.32
N ILE A 349 18.92 -19.09 -9.32
CA ILE A 349 18.41 -18.26 -10.42
C ILE A 349 16.88 -18.32 -10.43
N LEU A 350 16.26 -17.15 -10.49
CA LEU A 350 14.82 -17.01 -10.60
C LEU A 350 14.48 -16.26 -11.89
N VAL A 351 13.60 -16.83 -12.70
CA VAL A 351 13.04 -16.17 -13.88
C VAL A 351 11.56 -15.86 -13.62
N PRO A 352 11.20 -14.57 -13.45
CA PRO A 352 9.82 -14.19 -13.19
C PRO A 352 8.99 -14.16 -14.49
N GLY A 353 7.70 -13.89 -14.33
CA GLY A 353 6.81 -13.55 -15.44
C GLY A 353 7.32 -12.36 -16.26
N GLY A 354 6.69 -12.14 -17.41
CA GLY A 354 6.96 -10.97 -18.23
C GLY A 354 5.96 -10.88 -19.37
N PHE A 355 5.41 -9.69 -19.58
CA PHE A 355 4.51 -9.45 -20.70
C PHE A 355 5.30 -9.07 -21.96
N GLY A 356 4.90 -9.62 -23.11
CA GLY A 356 5.52 -9.37 -24.42
C GLY A 356 6.78 -10.19 -24.69
N THR A 357 7.36 -10.01 -25.88
CA THR A 357 8.45 -10.85 -26.42
C THR A 357 9.86 -10.41 -26.04
N ARG A 358 10.02 -9.20 -25.51
CA ARG A 358 11.30 -8.58 -25.19
C ARG A 358 12.01 -9.28 -24.02
N GLY A 359 13.30 -9.63 -24.18
CA GLY A 359 14.11 -10.30 -23.15
C GLY A 359 13.85 -11.81 -23.03
N THR A 360 13.20 -12.43 -24.02
CA THR A 360 12.83 -13.86 -23.98
C THR A 360 14.05 -14.74 -24.19
N GLU A 361 14.90 -14.42 -25.17
CA GLU A 361 16.07 -15.25 -25.49
C GLU A 361 17.09 -15.20 -24.35
N GLY A 362 17.24 -14.04 -23.71
CA GLY A 362 18.10 -13.90 -22.54
C GLY A 362 17.63 -14.71 -21.32
N LYS A 363 16.32 -14.85 -21.14
CA LYS A 363 15.76 -15.75 -20.11
C LYS A 363 16.01 -17.22 -20.45
N ILE A 364 15.85 -17.64 -21.70
CA ILE A 364 16.17 -19.01 -22.13
C ILE A 364 17.66 -19.31 -21.91
N ALA A 365 18.53 -18.33 -22.20
CA ALA A 365 19.97 -18.45 -21.99
C ALA A 365 20.33 -18.63 -20.50
N SER A 366 19.65 -17.94 -19.58
CA SER A 366 19.87 -18.11 -18.14
C SER A 366 19.36 -19.46 -17.61
N VAL A 367 18.24 -19.97 -18.15
CA VAL A 367 17.74 -21.32 -17.86
C VAL A 367 18.75 -22.38 -18.31
N ARG A 368 19.26 -22.28 -19.54
CA ARG A 368 20.29 -23.20 -20.06
C ARG A 368 21.52 -23.19 -19.16
N PHE A 369 22.01 -22.02 -18.76
CA PHE A 369 23.13 -21.90 -17.83
C PHE A 369 22.84 -22.61 -16.51
N ALA A 370 21.67 -22.37 -15.91
CA ALA A 370 21.30 -22.99 -14.65
C ALA A 370 21.30 -24.53 -14.74
N ARG A 371 20.76 -25.07 -15.84
CA ARG A 371 20.69 -26.51 -16.09
C ARG A 371 22.05 -27.15 -16.36
N GLU A 372 22.91 -26.50 -17.14
CA GLU A 372 24.23 -27.04 -17.50
C GLU A 372 25.25 -26.96 -16.35
N ARG A 373 25.00 -26.10 -15.36
CA ARG A 373 25.88 -25.88 -14.19
C ARG A 373 25.27 -26.36 -12.87
N ASP A 374 24.15 -27.08 -12.91
CA ASP A 374 23.41 -27.57 -11.73
C ASP A 374 23.09 -26.48 -10.68
N VAL A 375 22.78 -25.26 -11.14
CA VAL A 375 22.37 -24.15 -10.28
C VAL A 375 20.87 -24.24 -10.01
N PRO A 376 20.39 -24.12 -8.75
CA PRO A 376 18.97 -24.13 -8.44
C PRO A 376 18.19 -23.08 -9.25
N PHE A 377 17.11 -23.51 -9.89
CA PHE A 377 16.28 -22.69 -10.76
C PHE A 377 14.83 -22.63 -10.28
N PHE A 378 14.22 -21.45 -10.32
CA PHE A 378 12.79 -21.26 -10.09
C PHE A 378 12.15 -20.38 -11.18
N GLY A 379 11.27 -20.97 -11.98
CA GLY A 379 10.55 -20.29 -13.05
C GLY A 379 9.09 -19.99 -12.67
N ILE A 380 8.67 -18.74 -12.76
CA ILE A 380 7.29 -18.31 -12.47
C ILE A 380 6.59 -17.92 -13.77
N CYS A 381 5.42 -18.52 -14.04
CA CYS A 381 4.60 -18.25 -15.22
C CYS A 381 5.43 -18.37 -16.52
N LEU A 382 5.77 -17.26 -17.18
CA LEU A 382 6.64 -17.26 -18.36
C LEU A 382 7.99 -17.95 -18.10
N GLY A 383 8.56 -17.79 -16.90
CA GLY A 383 9.80 -18.49 -16.53
C GLY A 383 9.65 -20.01 -16.50
N MET A 384 8.47 -20.54 -16.15
CA MET A 384 8.19 -21.97 -16.23
C MET A 384 8.05 -22.43 -17.69
N GLN A 385 7.47 -21.62 -18.56
CA GLN A 385 7.34 -21.94 -20.00
C GLN A 385 8.70 -22.05 -20.71
N MET A 386 9.73 -21.40 -20.16
CA MET A 386 11.09 -21.37 -20.69
C MET A 386 12.00 -22.49 -20.15
N ALA A 387 11.54 -23.28 -19.19
CA ALA A 387 12.35 -24.23 -18.39
C ALA A 387 12.88 -25.46 -19.16
#